data_AF-A0A534NMR8-F1
#
_entry.id   AF-A0A534NMR8-F1
#
_cell.length_a   1.000
_cell.length_b   1.000
_cell.length_c   1.000
_cell.angle_alpha   90.00
_cell.angle_beta   90.00
_cell.angle_gamma   90.00
#
_symmetry.space_group_name_H-M   'P 1'
#
loop_
_entity.id
_entity.type
_entity.pdbx_description
1 polymer ?
#
loop_
_entity_poly.entity_id
_entity_poly.type
_entity_poly.pdbx_seq_one_letter_code
_entity_poly.pdbx_strand_id
1 'polypeptide(L)'
;MKERLLSSVLAFTEVLVKEIMLPRTQVVALEEAASYEDVMKLATESELSRIPVYRGTMDEVVGILYVKLMLADLRKGLDPDHFQLAKYVKRPFFVPEVMKVSRLLAEMQRRKTHIAIVVDEFGGTSGIVTLEDVVEEIVGEIHDESDVEEKKLRVQSDGVILADG
;
A
#
# COMPACT_ATOMS: atom_id res chain seq x y z
N MET A 1 24.28 8.61 -10.08
CA MET A 1 23.55 8.07 -8.90
C MET A 1 23.27 9.13 -7.83
N LYS A 2 24.29 9.82 -7.28
CA LYS A 2 24.11 10.76 -6.14
C LYS A 2 23.20 11.96 -6.44
N GLU A 3 23.31 12.57 -7.62
CA GLU A 3 22.49 13.73 -8.02
C GLU A 3 21.02 13.35 -8.29
N ARG A 4 20.77 12.14 -8.85
CA ARG A 4 19.41 11.62 -9.07
C ARG A 4 18.69 11.40 -7.74
N LEU A 5 19.34 10.74 -6.77
CA LEU A 5 18.77 10.54 -5.43
C LEU A 5 18.50 11.85 -4.70
N LEU A 6 19.41 12.83 -4.81
CA LEU A 6 19.21 14.14 -4.19
C LEU A 6 17.98 14.86 -4.76
N SER A 7 17.80 14.76 -6.09
CA SER A 7 16.65 15.34 -6.79
C SER A 7 15.35 14.61 -6.45
N SER A 8 15.36 13.27 -6.36
CA SER A 8 14.21 12.47 -5.92
C SER A 8 13.79 12.80 -4.50
N VAL A 9 14.74 12.96 -3.58
CA VAL A 9 14.46 13.37 -2.19
C VAL A 9 13.80 14.75 -2.13
N LEU A 10 14.23 15.69 -2.99
CA LEU A 10 13.62 17.02 -3.08
C LEU A 10 12.22 16.98 -3.71
N ALA A 11 11.99 16.14 -4.72
CA ALA A 11 10.66 15.96 -5.32
C ALA A 11 9.70 15.30 -4.33
N PHE A 12 10.18 14.28 -3.59
CA PHE A 12 9.45 13.54 -2.57
C PHE A 12 8.84 14.42 -1.47
N THR A 13 9.41 15.60 -1.18
CA THR A 13 8.82 16.51 -0.18
C THR A 13 7.54 17.18 -0.65
N GLU A 14 7.25 17.17 -1.94
CA GLU A 14 6.04 17.76 -2.53
C GLU A 14 5.02 16.72 -3.01
N VAL A 15 5.40 15.45 -3.18
CA VAL A 15 4.47 14.37 -3.56
C VAL A 15 3.38 14.19 -2.49
N LEU A 16 2.15 14.06 -2.94
CA LEU A 16 0.97 13.79 -2.12
C LEU A 16 0.67 12.29 -2.06
N VAL A 17 0.08 11.84 -0.94
CA VAL A 17 -0.27 10.43 -0.73
C VAL A 17 -1.17 9.89 -1.85
N LYS A 18 -2.11 10.69 -2.36
CA LYS A 18 -2.99 10.28 -3.46
C LYS A 18 -2.28 9.91 -4.76
N GLU A 19 -1.05 10.38 -4.95
CA GLU A 19 -0.27 10.14 -6.17
C GLU A 19 0.37 8.75 -6.16
N ILE A 20 0.52 8.14 -4.98
CA ILE A 20 1.27 6.89 -4.77
C ILE A 20 0.42 5.78 -4.14
N MET A 21 -0.82 6.11 -3.75
CA MET A 21 -1.72 5.14 -3.14
C MET A 21 -2.23 4.12 -4.17
N LEU A 22 -2.49 2.91 -3.71
CA LEU A 22 -3.30 1.94 -4.46
C LEU A 22 -4.77 2.36 -4.37
N PRO A 23 -5.44 2.69 -5.49
CA PRO A 23 -6.83 3.15 -5.49
C PRO A 23 -7.77 2.08 -4.95
N ARG A 24 -8.85 2.48 -4.25
CA ARG A 24 -9.85 1.58 -3.63
C ARG A 24 -10.34 0.47 -4.55
N THR A 25 -10.53 0.77 -5.84
CA THR A 25 -11.01 -0.20 -6.84
C THR A 25 -10.05 -1.38 -7.08
N GLN A 26 -8.78 -1.22 -6.69
CA GLN A 26 -7.72 -2.22 -6.80
C GLN A 26 -7.36 -2.85 -5.45
N VAL A 27 -7.93 -2.35 -4.34
CA VAL A 27 -7.63 -2.84 -3.01
C VAL A 27 -8.30 -4.18 -2.77
N VAL A 28 -7.50 -5.20 -2.51
CA VAL A 28 -7.97 -6.46 -1.95
C VAL A 28 -8.24 -6.27 -0.46
N ALA A 29 -9.48 -6.53 -0.03
CA ALA A 29 -9.93 -6.36 1.34
C ALA A 29 -10.86 -7.49 1.76
N LEU A 30 -11.06 -7.63 3.07
CA LEU A 30 -11.82 -8.70 3.69
C LEU A 30 -13.01 -8.11 4.47
N GLU A 31 -14.18 -8.73 4.37
CA GLU A 31 -15.33 -8.34 5.20
C GLU A 31 -15.14 -8.84 6.65
N GLU A 32 -15.56 -8.05 7.65
CA GLU A 32 -15.43 -8.39 9.08
C GLU A 32 -16.13 -9.71 9.43
N ALA A 33 -17.22 -10.02 8.71
CA ALA A 33 -18.00 -11.24 8.88
C ALA A 33 -17.49 -12.44 8.06
N ALA A 34 -16.34 -12.32 7.38
CA ALA A 34 -15.80 -13.39 6.56
C ALA A 34 -15.55 -14.68 7.36
N SER A 35 -15.82 -15.82 6.75
CA SER A 35 -15.62 -17.13 7.37
C SER A 35 -14.14 -17.47 7.48
N TYR A 36 -13.79 -18.44 8.33
CA TYR A 36 -12.43 -18.97 8.39
C TYR A 36 -11.91 -19.41 7.01
N GLU A 37 -12.76 -20.06 6.21
CA GLU A 37 -12.39 -20.52 4.87
C GLU A 37 -12.07 -19.35 3.93
N ASP A 38 -12.87 -18.28 3.95
CA ASP A 38 -12.61 -17.06 3.16
C ASP A 38 -11.28 -16.42 3.56
N VAL A 39 -11.03 -16.29 4.87
CA VAL A 39 -9.79 -15.70 5.38
C VAL A 39 -8.58 -16.56 4.98
N MET A 40 -8.69 -17.87 5.14
CA MET A 40 -7.61 -18.80 4.80
C MET A 40 -7.33 -18.80 3.31
N LYS A 41 -8.36 -18.86 2.47
CA LYS A 41 -8.23 -18.77 1.02
C LYS A 41 -7.48 -17.51 0.63
N LEU A 42 -7.91 -16.35 1.14
CA LEU A 42 -7.27 -15.07 0.85
C LEU A 42 -5.81 -15.05 1.34
N ALA A 43 -5.55 -15.58 2.53
CA ALA A 43 -4.21 -15.60 3.11
C ALA A 43 -3.23 -16.56 2.42
N THR A 44 -3.72 -17.63 1.79
CA THR A 44 -2.87 -18.61 1.09
C THR A 44 -2.73 -18.34 -0.40
N GLU A 45 -3.73 -17.73 -1.03
CA GLU A 45 -3.72 -17.43 -2.47
C GLU A 45 -3.14 -16.05 -2.79
N SER A 46 -3.05 -15.14 -1.81
CA SER A 46 -2.46 -13.82 -2.00
C SER A 46 -1.07 -13.71 -1.37
N GLU A 47 -0.22 -12.87 -1.96
CA GLU A 47 1.10 -12.52 -1.39
C GLU A 47 0.98 -11.40 -0.34
N LEU A 48 -0.23 -11.09 0.12
CA LEU A 48 -0.51 -9.95 0.97
C LEU A 48 -0.18 -10.25 2.42
N SER A 49 0.72 -9.45 2.99
CA SER A 49 1.06 -9.51 4.42
C SER A 49 0.03 -8.81 5.31
N ARG A 50 -0.73 -7.86 4.74
CA ARG A 50 -1.67 -6.99 5.44
C ARG A 50 -2.88 -6.74 4.55
N ILE A 51 -4.07 -6.91 5.11
CA ILE A 51 -5.32 -6.84 4.35
C ILE A 51 -6.30 -5.95 5.13
N PRO A 52 -6.85 -4.87 4.53
CA PRO A 52 -7.91 -4.09 5.15
C PRO A 52 -9.13 -4.97 5.47
N VAL A 53 -9.69 -4.77 6.65
CA VAL A 53 -10.94 -5.42 7.09
C VAL A 53 -12.01 -4.35 7.20
N TYR A 54 -13.13 -4.53 6.50
CA TYR A 54 -14.22 -3.56 6.43
C TYR A 54 -15.54 -4.14 6.95
N ARG A 55 -16.49 -3.26 7.31
CA ARG A 55 -17.84 -3.65 7.71
C ARG A 55 -18.86 -3.09 6.72
N GLY A 56 -19.60 -3.97 6.03
CA GLY A 56 -20.66 -3.59 5.09
C GLY A 56 -20.15 -2.94 3.79
N THR A 57 -19.35 -1.90 3.88
CA THR A 57 -18.72 -1.25 2.72
C THR A 57 -17.26 -0.91 3.00
N MET A 58 -16.47 -0.76 1.94
CA MET A 58 -15.07 -0.34 2.02
C MET A 58 -14.86 1.05 2.62
N ASP A 59 -15.91 1.86 2.78
CA ASP A 59 -15.82 3.14 3.49
C ASP A 59 -15.73 2.97 5.02
N GLU A 60 -16.13 1.80 5.54
CA GLU A 60 -16.03 1.48 6.97
C GLU A 60 -14.92 0.46 7.21
N VAL A 61 -13.66 0.88 7.04
CA VAL A 61 -12.50 0.05 7.40
C VAL A 61 -12.35 -0.02 8.93
N VAL A 62 -12.62 -1.18 9.51
CA VAL A 62 -12.58 -1.41 10.96
C VAL A 62 -11.21 -1.88 11.45
N GLY A 63 -10.35 -2.35 10.55
CA GLY A 63 -8.99 -2.75 10.91
C GLY A 63 -8.15 -3.28 9.77
N ILE A 64 -6.98 -3.80 10.14
CA ILE A 64 -6.02 -4.43 9.22
C ILE A 64 -5.72 -5.83 9.74
N LEU A 65 -6.02 -6.86 8.96
CA LEU A 65 -5.59 -8.23 9.21
C LEU A 65 -4.09 -8.36 9.00
N TYR A 66 -3.37 -8.88 10.00
CA TYR A 66 -1.96 -9.25 9.90
C TYR A 66 -1.84 -10.75 9.66
N VAL A 67 -1.72 -11.15 8.39
CA VAL A 67 -1.70 -12.55 7.95
C VAL A 67 -0.62 -13.36 8.69
N LYS A 68 0.57 -12.77 8.92
CA LYS A 68 1.66 -13.43 9.65
C LYS A 68 1.30 -13.87 11.08
N LEU A 69 0.40 -13.14 11.76
CA LEU A 69 -0.02 -13.50 13.12
C LEU A 69 -0.94 -14.72 13.10
N MET A 70 -1.82 -14.79 12.11
CA MET A 70 -2.70 -15.92 11.88
C MET A 70 -1.89 -17.18 11.52
N LEU A 71 -0.95 -17.06 10.56
CA LEU A 71 -0.08 -18.16 10.17
C LEU A 71 0.78 -18.70 11.33
N ALA A 72 1.21 -17.82 12.24
CA ALA A 72 1.98 -18.23 13.42
C ALA A 72 1.15 -19.09 14.40
N ASP A 73 -0.15 -18.83 14.53
CA ASP A 73 -1.05 -19.65 15.33
C ASP A 73 -1.49 -20.92 14.60
N LEU A 74 -1.67 -20.87 13.27
CA LEU A 74 -1.97 -22.05 12.47
C LEU A 74 -0.89 -23.13 12.63
N ARG A 75 0.39 -22.73 12.65
CA ARG A 75 1.52 -23.63 12.92
C ARG A 75 1.50 -24.29 14.31
N LYS A 76 0.70 -23.77 15.24
CA LYS A 76 0.51 -24.33 16.59
C LYS A 76 -0.73 -25.20 16.70
N GLY A 77 -1.42 -25.47 15.59
CA GLY A 77 -2.65 -26.27 15.57
C GLY A 77 -3.90 -25.45 15.87
N LEU A 78 -4.03 -24.26 15.25
CA LEU A 78 -5.25 -23.45 15.34
C LEU A 78 -6.48 -24.29 14.96
N ASP A 79 -7.47 -24.29 15.85
CA ASP A 79 -8.75 -24.93 15.62
C ASP A 79 -9.67 -24.01 14.80
N PRO A 80 -10.11 -24.42 13.60
CA PRO A 80 -11.05 -23.67 12.78
C PRO A 80 -12.34 -23.29 13.52
N ASP A 81 -12.85 -24.15 14.40
CA ASP A 81 -14.13 -23.94 15.10
C ASP A 81 -14.04 -22.81 16.15
N HIS A 82 -12.81 -22.49 16.57
CA HIS A 82 -12.53 -21.43 17.54
C HIS A 82 -11.82 -20.22 16.89
N PHE A 83 -11.79 -20.15 15.56
CA PHE A 83 -11.17 -19.04 14.85
C PHE A 83 -11.91 -17.72 15.13
N GLN A 84 -11.14 -16.68 15.46
CA GLN A 84 -11.65 -15.33 15.63
C GLN A 84 -10.77 -14.36 14.84
N LEU A 85 -11.30 -13.86 13.72
CA LEU A 85 -10.60 -12.89 12.86
C LEU A 85 -10.07 -11.70 13.66
N ALA A 86 -10.88 -11.17 14.58
CA ALA A 86 -10.54 -10.02 15.42
C ALA A 86 -9.22 -10.17 16.19
N LYS A 87 -8.77 -11.39 16.52
CA LYS A 87 -7.49 -11.65 17.18
C LYS A 87 -6.28 -11.22 16.34
N TYR A 88 -6.42 -11.23 15.02
CA TYR A 88 -5.37 -10.95 14.05
C TYR A 88 -5.51 -9.58 13.41
N VAL A 89 -6.58 -8.85 13.73
CA VAL A 89 -6.89 -7.53 13.22
C VAL A 89 -6.35 -6.45 14.17
N LYS A 90 -5.65 -5.46 13.63
CA LYS A 90 -5.18 -4.29 14.38
C LYS A 90 -5.88 -3.03 13.92
N ARG A 91 -5.87 -2.01 14.79
CA ARG A 91 -6.45 -0.70 14.48
C ARG A 91 -5.84 -0.12 13.19
N PRO A 92 -6.67 0.41 12.29
CA PRO A 92 -6.18 1.02 11.06
C PRO A 92 -5.51 2.37 11.35
N PHE A 93 -4.61 2.78 10.46
CA PHE A 93 -4.00 4.11 10.48
C PHE A 93 -4.53 4.89 9.28
N PHE A 94 -5.31 5.93 9.53
CA PHE A 94 -5.91 6.76 8.48
C PHE A 94 -5.07 7.98 8.18
N VAL A 95 -4.98 8.33 6.90
CA VAL A 95 -4.31 9.54 6.40
C VAL A 95 -5.13 10.19 5.28
N PRO A 96 -5.16 11.52 5.17
CA PRO A 96 -5.85 12.20 4.08
C PRO A 96 -5.06 12.12 2.78
N GLU A 97 -5.76 12.11 1.65
CA GLU A 97 -5.18 12.14 0.29
C GLU A 97 -4.16 13.27 0.06
N VAL A 98 -4.41 14.43 0.67
CA VAL A 98 -3.60 15.65 0.54
C VAL A 98 -2.41 15.68 1.49
N MET A 99 -2.17 14.61 2.26
CA MET A 99 -0.97 14.52 3.09
C MET A 99 0.27 14.41 2.19
N LYS A 100 1.36 15.09 2.56
CA LYS A 100 2.67 14.91 1.92
C LYS A 100 3.28 13.55 2.26
N VAL A 101 3.87 12.87 1.28
CA VAL A 101 4.48 11.55 1.47
C VAL A 101 5.61 11.59 2.51
N SER A 102 6.41 12.67 2.53
CA SER A 102 7.43 12.89 3.59
C SER A 102 6.87 12.89 5.01
N ARG A 103 5.67 13.46 5.21
CA ARG A 103 4.97 13.41 6.49
C ARG A 103 4.40 12.03 6.79
N LEU A 104 3.86 11.35 5.76
CA LEU A 104 3.39 9.97 5.89
C LEU A 104 4.53 9.06 6.38
N LEU A 105 5.72 9.13 5.77
CA LEU A 105 6.89 8.35 6.17
C LEU A 105 7.23 8.53 7.66
N ALA A 106 7.29 9.79 8.11
CA ALA A 106 7.58 10.10 9.51
C ALA A 106 6.51 9.53 10.47
N GLU A 107 5.23 9.62 10.11
CA GLU A 107 4.14 9.03 10.90
C GLU A 107 4.19 7.49 10.92
N MET A 108 4.48 6.86 9.78
CA MET A 108 4.60 5.40 9.67
C MET A 108 5.75 4.86 10.51
N GLN A 109 6.92 5.53 10.48
CA GLN A 109 8.07 5.22 11.33
C GLN A 109 7.73 5.37 12.82
N ARG A 110 7.09 6.48 13.21
CA ARG A 110 6.67 6.75 14.59
C ARG A 110 5.70 5.70 15.12
N ARG A 111 4.74 5.29 14.28
CA ARG A 111 3.70 4.30 14.62
C ARG A 111 4.14 2.86 14.44
N LYS A 112 5.30 2.62 13.79
CA LYS A 112 5.80 1.29 13.40
C LYS A 112 4.75 0.50 12.59
N THR A 113 4.11 1.17 11.64
CA THR A 113 3.15 0.56 10.70
C THR A 113 3.69 0.62 9.26
N HIS A 114 3.28 -0.34 8.44
CA HIS A 114 3.68 -0.43 7.02
C HIS A 114 2.51 -0.22 6.07
N ILE A 115 1.32 0.08 6.58
CA ILE A 115 0.15 0.34 5.77
C ILE A 115 -0.67 1.45 6.43
N ALA A 116 -1.24 2.31 5.60
CA ALA A 116 -2.23 3.30 5.97
C ALA A 116 -3.43 3.22 5.02
N ILE A 117 -4.62 3.52 5.55
CA ILE A 117 -5.84 3.71 4.78
C ILE A 117 -5.92 5.17 4.39
N VAL A 118 -6.08 5.44 3.09
CA VAL A 118 -6.19 6.79 2.56
C VAL A 118 -7.66 7.17 2.50
N VAL A 119 -7.99 8.35 3.03
CA VAL A 119 -9.36 8.87 3.06
C VAL A 119 -9.50 10.18 2.30
N ASP A 120 -10.66 10.35 1.69
CA ASP A 120 -11.08 11.61 1.07
C ASP A 120 -11.56 12.64 2.12
N GLU A 121 -12.01 13.78 1.64
CA GLU A 121 -12.53 14.89 2.46
C GLU A 121 -13.88 14.61 3.14
N PHE A 122 -14.59 13.57 2.71
CA PHE A 122 -15.86 13.10 3.29
C PHE A 122 -15.66 11.92 4.26
N GLY A 123 -14.42 11.44 4.41
CA GLY A 123 -14.06 10.29 5.23
C GLY A 123 -14.27 8.94 4.55
N GLY A 124 -14.59 8.94 3.25
CA GLY A 124 -14.64 7.73 2.44
C GLY A 124 -13.25 7.17 2.17
N THR A 125 -13.15 5.86 1.96
CA THR A 125 -11.87 5.22 1.66
C THR A 125 -11.52 5.47 0.20
N SER A 126 -10.41 6.15 -0.04
CA SER A 126 -9.86 6.39 -1.37
C SER A 126 -8.92 5.27 -1.83
N GLY A 127 -8.27 4.60 -0.89
CA GLY A 127 -7.26 3.60 -1.19
C GLY A 127 -6.43 3.19 0.01
N ILE A 128 -5.28 2.58 -0.25
CA ILE A 128 -4.25 2.26 0.74
C ILE A 128 -2.89 2.70 0.25
N VAL A 129 -1.96 2.91 1.17
CA VAL A 129 -0.56 3.18 0.86
C VAL A 129 0.33 2.38 1.80
N THR A 130 1.40 1.81 1.27
CA THR A 130 2.35 0.99 2.02
C THR A 130 3.66 1.73 2.26
N LEU A 131 4.47 1.23 3.21
CA LEU A 131 5.79 1.82 3.47
C LEU A 131 6.72 1.58 2.28
N GLU A 132 6.51 0.46 1.60
CA GLU A 132 7.20 0.03 0.41
C GLU A 132 6.98 1.06 -0.73
N ASP A 133 5.72 1.45 -1.01
CA ASP A 133 5.39 2.51 -1.98
C ASP A 133 6.08 3.85 -1.62
N VAL A 134 6.06 4.21 -0.34
CA VAL A 134 6.68 5.45 0.15
C VAL A 134 8.20 5.45 -0.03
N VAL A 135 8.85 4.29 0.15
CA VAL A 135 10.30 4.16 -0.03
C VAL A 135 10.67 4.13 -1.51
N GLU A 136 9.84 3.51 -2.35
CA GLU A 136 10.00 3.47 -3.80
C GLU A 136 10.05 4.89 -4.39
N GLU A 137 9.22 5.82 -3.92
CA GLU A 137 9.28 7.22 -4.36
C GLU A 137 10.61 7.93 -4.06
N ILE A 138 11.31 7.52 -3.00
CA ILE A 138 12.61 8.10 -2.65
C ILE A 138 13.73 7.47 -3.48
N VAL A 139 13.67 6.15 -3.63
CA VAL A 139 14.74 5.36 -4.24
C VAL A 139 14.63 5.34 -5.77
N GLY A 140 13.41 5.41 -6.31
CA GLY A 140 13.06 5.14 -7.71
C GLY A 140 13.07 3.64 -8.03
N GLU A 141 12.69 3.28 -9.26
CA GLU A 141 12.97 1.95 -9.81
C GLU A 141 14.49 1.74 -9.77
N ILE A 142 14.94 0.70 -9.05
CA ILE A 142 16.35 0.28 -9.09
C ILE A 142 16.57 -0.37 -10.46
N HIS A 143 16.85 0.45 -11.47
CA HIS A 143 17.38 -0.04 -12.73
C HIS A 143 18.79 -0.55 -12.47
N ASP A 144 19.00 -1.85 -12.70
CA ASP A 144 20.34 -2.43 -12.76
C ASP A 144 21.10 -1.76 -13.92
N GLU A 145 22.43 -1.68 -13.86
CA GLU A 145 23.27 -1.11 -14.94
C GLU A 145 23.13 -1.87 -16.28
N SER A 146 22.37 -2.98 -16.26
CA SER A 146 22.04 -3.83 -17.39
C SER A 146 20.62 -3.65 -17.95
N ASP A 147 19.79 -2.79 -17.34
CA ASP A 147 18.46 -2.47 -17.88
C ASP A 147 18.58 -1.38 -18.97
N VAL A 148 18.60 -1.83 -20.22
CA VAL A 148 18.52 -0.95 -21.39
C VAL A 148 17.20 -0.21 -21.33
N GLU A 149 17.25 1.12 -21.20
CA GLU A 149 16.09 2.02 -21.12
C GLU A 149 15.02 1.68 -22.17
N GLU A 150 13.91 1.07 -21.77
CA GLU A 150 12.66 1.24 -22.51
C GLU A 150 12.17 2.68 -22.25
N LYS A 151 12.74 3.63 -22.99
CA LYS A 151 12.16 4.97 -23.13
C LYS A 151 10.71 4.78 -23.57
N LYS A 152 9.76 4.97 -22.64
CA LYS A 152 8.35 5.17 -22.99
C LYS A 152 8.27 6.42 -23.85
N LEU A 153 8.29 6.22 -25.17
CA LEU A 153 8.05 7.25 -26.16
C LEU A 153 6.66 7.84 -25.90
N ARG A 154 6.60 9.03 -25.32
CA ARG A 154 5.40 9.87 -25.43
C ARG A 154 5.35 10.36 -26.88
N VAL A 155 4.47 9.76 -27.67
CA VAL A 155 4.10 10.30 -28.98
C VAL A 155 3.39 11.63 -28.71
N GLN A 156 4.11 12.73 -28.84
CA GLN A 156 3.50 14.04 -29.02
C GLN A 156 3.03 14.09 -30.47
N SER A 157 1.74 14.36 -30.66
CA SER A 157 1.19 14.67 -31.98
C SER A 157 1.95 15.85 -32.55
N ASP A 158 2.84 15.55 -33.50
CA ASP A 158 3.29 16.37 -34.65
C ASP A 158 4.72 16.00 -35.12
N GLY A 159 5.10 14.71 -35.06
CA GLY A 159 6.12 14.15 -35.96
C GLY A 159 7.56 14.69 -35.83
N VAL A 160 7.92 15.33 -34.70
CA VAL A 160 9.29 15.79 -34.44
C VAL A 160 9.91 14.98 -33.31
N ILE A 161 11.02 14.30 -33.61
CA ILE A 161 11.88 13.65 -32.62
C ILE A 161 13.06 14.58 -32.36
N LEU A 162 13.15 15.12 -31.14
CA LEU A 162 14.37 15.74 -30.64
C LEU A 162 15.20 14.66 -29.93
N ALA A 163 16.36 14.35 -30.49
CA ALA A 163 17.38 13.56 -29.83
C ALA A 163 18.40 14.53 -29.21
N ASP A 164 18.32 14.74 -27.91
CA ASP A 164 19.46 15.26 -27.15
C ASP A 164 20.48 14.13 -26.98
N GLY A 165 21.72 14.41 -27.37
CA GLY A 165 22.87 13.52 -27.20
C GLY A 165 23.43 13.50 -25.79
#